data_AF-A0A959KQP5-F1
#
_entry.id   AF-A0A959KQP5-F1
#
_cell.length_a   1.000
_cell.length_b   1.000
_cell.length_c   1.000
_cell.angle_alpha   90.00
_cell.angle_beta   90.00
_cell.angle_gamma   90.00
#
_symmetry.space_group_name_H-M   'P 1'
#
loop_
_entity.id
_entity.type
_entity.pdbx_description
1 polymer ?
#
loop_
_entity_poly.entity_id
_entity_poly.type
_entity_poly.pdbx_seq_one_letter_code
_entity_poly.pdbx_strand_id
1 'polypeptide(L)'
;AELGLEVLLEVHSAAQLSKLCPGVDLVGVNNRNLENFTVSLENSLALADLIPPEMVRISESGLSDPVDVLRLRQSGFQGFLIGEHFMATADPAKACNLFVQQLVRLAGQPASAHV
;
A
#
# COMPACT_ATOMS: atom_id res chain seq x y z
N ALA A 1 -13.54 16.44 -11.08
CA ALA A 1 -14.58 15.41 -11.26
C ALA A 1 -15.97 16.02 -11.01
N GLU A 2 -16.97 15.72 -11.84
CA GLU A 2 -18.34 16.27 -11.70
C GLU A 2 -19.09 15.75 -10.46
N LEU A 3 -18.69 14.60 -9.91
CA LEU A 3 -19.36 13.94 -8.79
C LEU A 3 -18.72 14.19 -7.41
N GLY A 4 -17.60 14.93 -7.34
CA GLY A 4 -16.88 15.17 -6.09
C GLY A 4 -16.25 13.90 -5.46
N LEU A 5 -16.07 12.84 -6.24
CA LEU A 5 -15.40 11.61 -5.83
C LEU A 5 -13.90 11.68 -6.14
N GLU A 6 -13.10 11.07 -5.28
CA GLU A 6 -11.68 10.80 -5.52
C GLU A 6 -11.52 9.51 -6.34
N VAL A 7 -10.50 9.49 -7.20
CA VAL A 7 -10.18 8.36 -8.07
C VAL A 7 -8.84 7.75 -7.66
N LEU A 8 -8.90 6.49 -7.21
CA LEU A 8 -7.74 5.61 -7.06
C LEU A 8 -7.53 4.84 -8.36
N LEU A 9 -6.45 5.13 -9.09
CA LEU A 9 -6.05 4.33 -10.25
C LEU A 9 -5.18 3.16 -9.80
N GLU A 10 -5.74 1.95 -9.88
CA GLU A 10 -4.99 0.72 -9.63
C GLU A 10 -4.09 0.37 -10.83
N VAL A 11 -2.82 0.08 -10.55
CA VAL A 11 -1.82 -0.38 -11.52
C VAL A 11 -1.05 -1.59 -10.97
N HIS A 12 -0.56 -2.40 -11.90
CA HIS A 12 0.23 -3.61 -11.64
C HIS A 12 1.61 -3.56 -12.32
N SER A 13 1.86 -2.58 -13.19
CA SER A 13 3.07 -2.48 -13.99
C SER A 13 3.38 -1.04 -14.40
N ALA A 14 4.66 -0.77 -14.72
CA ALA A 14 5.10 0.55 -15.18
C ALA A 14 4.39 1.01 -16.46
N ALA A 15 4.05 0.08 -17.36
CA ALA A 15 3.35 0.41 -18.60
C ALA A 15 1.96 1.01 -18.35
N GLN A 16 1.27 0.62 -17.28
CA GLN A 16 -0.05 1.13 -16.94
C GLN A 16 -0.01 2.54 -16.34
N LEU A 17 1.14 3.04 -15.90
CA LEU A 17 1.29 4.44 -15.47
C LEU A 17 1.02 5.42 -16.62
N SER A 18 1.14 5.00 -17.87
CA SER A 18 0.71 5.79 -19.04
C SER A 18 -0.78 6.12 -19.07
N LYS A 19 -1.61 5.45 -18.23
CA LYS A 19 -3.05 5.71 -18.09
C LYS A 19 -3.36 6.84 -17.12
N LEU A 20 -2.35 7.40 -16.44
CA LEU A 20 -2.54 8.57 -15.59
C LEU A 20 -3.14 9.71 -16.41
N CYS A 21 -4.16 10.35 -15.83
CA CYS A 21 -4.87 11.45 -16.46
C CYS A 21 -5.33 12.45 -15.39
N PRO A 22 -5.73 13.68 -15.77
CA PRO A 22 -6.10 14.73 -14.82
C PRO A 22 -7.24 14.41 -13.84
N GLY A 23 -7.95 13.30 -14.03
CA GLY A 23 -9.02 12.86 -13.13
C GLY A 23 -8.59 11.84 -12.09
N VAL A 24 -7.31 11.45 -12.04
CA VAL A 24 -6.76 10.53 -11.04
C VAL A 24 -6.20 11.32 -9.87
N ASP A 25 -6.60 10.95 -8.65
CA ASP A 25 -6.18 11.62 -7.41
C ASP A 25 -5.12 10.80 -6.65
N LEU A 26 -5.20 9.47 -6.75
CA LEU A 26 -4.28 8.53 -6.10
C LEU A 26 -3.85 7.42 -7.06
N VAL A 27 -2.66 6.86 -6.83
CA VAL A 27 -2.17 5.67 -7.54
C VAL A 27 -2.05 4.51 -6.58
N GLY A 28 -2.75 3.43 -6.87
CA GLY A 28 -2.71 2.17 -6.14
C GLY A 28 -1.82 1.17 -6.85
N VAL A 29 -0.81 0.63 -6.17
CA VAL A 29 -0.05 -0.51 -6.68
C VAL A 29 -0.62 -1.79 -6.07
N ASN A 30 -1.25 -2.61 -6.91
CA ASN A 30 -1.73 -3.90 -6.48
C ASN A 30 -0.62 -4.96 -6.60
N ASN A 31 -0.20 -5.47 -5.45
CA ASN A 31 0.86 -6.46 -5.36
C ASN A 31 0.39 -7.88 -5.73
N ARG A 32 -0.92 -8.09 -5.95
CA ARG A 32 -1.47 -9.36 -6.42
C ARG A 32 -1.54 -9.39 -7.94
N ASN A 33 -0.89 -10.37 -8.54
CA ASN A 33 -1.11 -10.70 -9.94
C ASN A 33 -2.47 -11.41 -10.09
N LEU A 34 -3.37 -10.85 -10.89
CA LEU A 34 -4.73 -11.38 -11.07
C LEU A 34 -4.82 -12.60 -12.00
N GLU A 35 -3.75 -12.91 -12.74
CA GLU A 35 -3.70 -14.07 -13.65
C GLU A 35 -3.30 -15.35 -12.90
N ASN A 36 -2.36 -15.25 -11.95
CA ASN A 36 -1.81 -16.41 -11.22
C ASN A 36 -1.92 -16.32 -9.69
N PHE A 37 -2.54 -15.25 -9.17
CA PHE A 37 -2.78 -15.00 -7.74
C PHE A 37 -1.53 -14.90 -6.86
N THR A 38 -0.33 -14.84 -7.44
CA THR A 38 0.89 -14.58 -6.68
C THR A 38 0.89 -13.17 -6.13
N VAL A 39 1.51 -12.98 -4.97
CA VAL A 39 1.58 -11.69 -4.28
C VAL A 39 3.04 -11.34 -4.02
N SER A 40 3.46 -10.14 -4.42
CA SER A 40 4.83 -9.66 -4.22
C SER A 40 4.87 -8.16 -3.96
N LEU A 41 5.31 -7.77 -2.77
CA LEU A 41 5.52 -6.36 -2.40
C LEU A 41 6.65 -5.70 -3.19
N GLU A 42 7.50 -6.50 -3.84
CA GLU A 42 8.53 -5.98 -4.76
C GLU A 42 7.91 -5.21 -5.94
N ASN A 43 6.63 -5.46 -6.28
CA ASN A 43 5.93 -4.67 -7.29
C ASN A 43 5.78 -3.20 -6.85
N SER A 44 5.31 -2.98 -5.63
CA SER A 44 5.23 -1.63 -5.04
C SER A 44 6.59 -0.95 -5.02
N LEU A 45 7.63 -1.66 -4.59
CA LEU A 45 8.99 -1.11 -4.52
C LEU A 45 9.55 -0.74 -5.90
N ALA A 46 9.34 -1.59 -6.90
CA ALA A 46 9.80 -1.34 -8.27
C ALA A 46 9.08 -0.16 -8.95
N LEU A 47 7.82 0.11 -8.57
CA LEU A 47 7.03 1.20 -9.15
C LEU A 47 7.12 2.51 -8.36
N ALA A 48 7.64 2.48 -7.13
CA ALA A 48 7.67 3.64 -6.22
C ALA A 48 8.23 4.91 -6.88
N ASP A 49 9.41 4.80 -7.50
CA ASP A 49 10.13 5.92 -8.13
C ASP A 49 9.58 6.29 -9.51
N LEU A 50 8.74 5.45 -10.11
CA LEU A 50 8.12 5.69 -11.40
C LEU A 50 6.80 6.46 -11.27
N ILE A 51 6.15 6.38 -10.10
CA ILE A 51 4.92 7.12 -9.83
C ILE A 51 5.28 8.60 -9.61
N PRO A 52 4.63 9.54 -10.32
CA PRO A 52 4.92 10.96 -10.19
C PRO A 52 4.88 11.44 -8.73
N PRO A 53 5.82 12.27 -8.28
CA PRO A 53 5.97 12.66 -6.88
C PRO A 53 4.77 13.43 -6.31
N GLU A 54 3.96 14.06 -7.16
CA GLU A 54 2.72 14.74 -6.79
C GLU A 54 1.57 13.79 -6.45
N MET A 55 1.64 12.52 -6.86
CA MET A 55 0.59 11.54 -6.62
C MET A 55 0.72 10.90 -5.24
N VAL A 56 -0.41 10.71 -4.57
CA VAL A 56 -0.48 9.89 -3.37
C VAL A 56 -0.34 8.42 -3.76
N ARG A 57 0.66 7.74 -3.20
CA ARG A 57 0.94 6.32 -3.46
C ARG A 57 0.26 5.44 -2.42
N ILE A 58 -0.56 4.50 -2.88
CA ILE A 58 -1.24 3.48 -2.09
C ILE A 58 -0.68 2.10 -2.44
N SER A 59 -0.31 1.29 -1.45
CA SER A 59 0.07 -0.12 -1.68
C SER A 59 -1.08 -1.03 -1.28
N GLU A 60 -1.35 -2.04 -2.11
CA GLU A 60 -2.53 -2.91 -1.97
C GLU A 60 -2.13 -4.39 -2.08
N SER A 61 -2.87 -5.27 -1.39
CA SER A 61 -2.62 -6.73 -1.31
C SER A 61 -1.30 -7.13 -0.66
N GLY A 62 -1.30 -8.27 0.05
CA GLY A 62 -0.08 -8.86 0.64
C GLY A 62 0.44 -8.19 1.90
N LEU A 63 -0.33 -7.26 2.47
CA LEU A 63 0.06 -6.48 3.64
C LEU A 63 -0.49 -7.14 4.91
N SER A 64 0.31 -7.99 5.53
CA SER A 64 -0.04 -8.65 6.81
C SER A 64 0.97 -8.37 7.93
N ASP A 65 2.10 -7.76 7.62
CA ASP A 65 3.15 -7.42 8.59
C ASP A 65 3.36 -5.88 8.64
N PRO A 66 3.26 -5.26 9.83
CA PRO A 66 3.63 -3.86 10.00
C PRO A 66 5.07 -3.50 9.57
N VAL A 67 6.02 -4.44 9.58
CA VAL A 67 7.40 -4.21 9.11
C VAL A 67 7.42 -3.92 7.60
N ASP A 68 6.63 -4.66 6.82
CA ASP A 68 6.50 -4.44 5.38
C ASP A 68 5.88 -3.07 5.08
N VAL A 69 4.89 -2.66 5.88
CA VAL A 69 4.30 -1.32 5.79
C VAL A 69 5.37 -0.26 6.02
N LEU A 70 6.24 -0.42 7.03
CA LEU A 70 7.35 0.53 7.27
C LEU A 70 8.34 0.58 6.11
N ARG A 71 8.71 -0.59 5.55
CA ARG A 71 9.59 -0.68 4.38
C ARG A 71 8.99 0.11 3.20
N LEU A 72 7.71 -0.07 2.92
CA LEU A 72 7.02 0.65 1.84
C LEU A 72 6.88 2.16 2.11
N ARG A 73 6.67 2.56 3.37
CA ARG A 73 6.67 3.98 3.75
C ARG A 73 8.02 4.64 3.46
N GLN A 74 9.13 3.94 3.70
CA GLN A 74 10.48 4.43 3.37
C GLN A 74 10.67 4.61 1.86
N SER A 75 9.98 3.81 1.04
CA SER A 75 9.93 3.97 -0.43
C SER A 75 8.88 4.99 -0.89
N GLY A 76 8.33 5.81 0.01
CA GLY A 76 7.44 6.90 -0.37
C GLY A 76 5.99 6.49 -0.61
N PHE A 77 5.50 5.38 -0.03
CA PHE A 77 4.06 5.10 0.07
C PHE A 77 3.42 5.85 1.23
N GLN A 78 2.25 6.46 1.00
CA GLN A 78 1.52 7.24 2.00
C GLN A 78 0.33 6.48 2.59
N GLY A 79 -0.26 5.56 1.82
CA GLY A 79 -1.44 4.80 2.25
C GLY A 79 -1.36 3.31 1.91
N PHE A 80 -2.22 2.54 2.57
CA PHE A 80 -2.20 1.10 2.55
C PHE A 80 -3.63 0.56 2.57
N LEU A 81 -3.98 -0.29 1.61
CA LEU A 81 -5.27 -0.96 1.57
C LEU A 81 -5.12 -2.40 2.09
N ILE A 82 -5.66 -2.66 3.28
CA ILE A 82 -5.55 -3.94 3.99
C ILE A 82 -6.94 -4.44 4.34
N GLY A 83 -7.37 -5.52 3.68
CA GLY A 83 -8.68 -6.14 3.91
C GLY A 83 -8.56 -7.55 4.47
N GLU A 84 -8.06 -8.47 3.64
CA GLU A 84 -7.99 -9.92 3.90
C GLU A 84 -7.41 -10.27 5.28
N HIS A 85 -6.27 -9.65 5.64
CA HIS A 85 -5.61 -9.89 6.93
C HIS A 85 -6.53 -9.64 8.14
N PHE A 86 -7.37 -8.59 8.09
CA PHE A 86 -8.30 -8.28 9.18
C PHE A 86 -9.58 -9.10 9.08
N MET A 87 -10.12 -9.28 7.87
CA MET A 87 -11.37 -10.02 7.64
C MET A 87 -11.24 -11.52 7.92
N ALA A 88 -10.02 -12.07 7.89
CA ALA A 88 -9.75 -13.45 8.27
C ALA A 88 -9.85 -13.73 9.78
N THR A 89 -10.04 -12.69 10.60
CA THR A 89 -10.14 -12.80 12.06
C THR A 89 -11.58 -12.72 12.55
N ALA A 90 -11.85 -13.23 13.76
CA ALA A 90 -13.19 -13.16 14.36
C ALA A 90 -13.62 -11.74 14.76
N ASP A 91 -12.67 -10.81 14.92
CA ASP A 91 -12.92 -9.41 15.28
C ASP A 91 -11.96 -8.50 14.48
N PRO A 92 -12.36 -8.11 13.25
CA PRO A 92 -11.52 -7.29 12.38
C PRO A 92 -11.16 -5.93 12.95
N ALA A 93 -12.05 -5.34 13.76
CA ALA A 93 -11.81 -4.05 14.39
C ALA A 93 -10.67 -4.16 15.42
N LYS A 94 -10.70 -5.20 16.25
CA LYS A 94 -9.60 -5.49 17.19
C LYS A 94 -8.30 -5.82 16.46
N ALA A 95 -8.34 -6.62 15.40
CA ALA A 95 -7.17 -6.96 14.60
C ALA A 95 -6.51 -5.70 13.99
N CYS A 96 -7.31 -4.83 13.36
CA CYS A 96 -6.85 -3.55 12.82
C CYS A 96 -6.24 -2.65 13.90
N ASN A 97 -6.88 -2.54 15.07
CA ASN A 97 -6.36 -1.75 16.17
C ASN A 97 -4.98 -2.24 16.64
N LEU A 98 -4.81 -3.54 16.83
CA LEU A 98 -3.52 -4.15 17.22
C LEU A 98 -2.44 -3.92 16.15
N PHE A 99 -2.80 -4.07 14.86
CA PHE A 99 -1.88 -3.81 13.75
C PHE A 99 -1.36 -2.37 13.76
N VAL A 100 -2.26 -1.38 13.92
CA VAL A 100 -1.89 0.03 14.00
C VAL A 100 -1.03 0.32 15.23
N GLN A 101 -1.35 -0.26 16.39
CA GLN A 101 -0.52 -0.10 17.60
C GLN A 101 0.90 -0.66 17.40
N GLN A 102 1.03 -1.82 16.77
CA GLN A 102 2.32 -2.42 16.46
C GLN A 102 3.10 -1.55 15.47
N LEU A 103 2.44 -1.05 14.42
CA LEU A 103 3.05 -0.15 13.44
C LEU A 103 3.60 1.12 14.10
N VAL A 104 2.82 1.76 14.97
CA VAL A 104 3.24 2.97 15.70
C VAL A 104 4.41 2.66 16.64
N ARG A 105 4.38 1.51 17.33
CA ARG A 105 5.49 1.09 18.20
C ARG A 105 6.78 0.91 17.41
N LEU A 106 6.73 0.19 16.29
CA LEU A 106 7.90 -0.07 15.45
C LEU A 106 8.44 1.23 14.84
N ALA A 107 7.57 2.14 14.41
CA ALA A 107 7.98 3.45 13.89
C ALA A 107 8.69 4.34 14.94
N GLY A 108 8.37 4.15 16.23
CA GLY A 108 8.97 4.89 17.35
C GLY A 108 10.24 4.26 17.93
N GLN A 109 10.66 3.08 17.46
CA GLN A 109 11.88 2.43 17.93
C GLN A 109 13.13 3.00 17.23
N PRO A 110 14.23 3.24 17.95
CA PRO A 110 15.49 3.61 17.33
C PRO A 110 15.99 2.46 16.43
N ALA A 111 16.59 2.81 15.29
CA ALA A 111 17.03 1.87 14.25
C ALA A 111 17.96 0.74 14.72
N SER A 112 18.53 0.82 15.93
CA SER A 112 19.40 -0.19 16.54
C SER A 112 18.67 -1.36 17.21
N ALA A 113 17.33 -1.36 17.28
CA ALA A 113 16.54 -2.39 17.97
C ALA A 113 16.10 -3.58 17.09
N HIS A 114 16.45 -3.59 15.80
CA HIS A 114 16.01 -4.59 14.81
C HIS A 114 17.12 -5.53 14.32
N VAL A 115 18.19 -5.72 15.11
CA VAL A 115 19.27 -6.69 14.83
C VAL A 115 19.01 -8.01 15.55
#